data_AF-A0A7S2LNL1-F1
#
_entry.id   AF-A0A7S2LNL1-F1
#
_cell.length_a   1.000
_cell.length_b   1.000
_cell.length_c   1.000
_cell.angle_alpha   90.00
_cell.angle_beta   90.00
_cell.angle_gamma   90.00
#
_symmetry.space_group_name_H-M   'P 1'
#
loop_
_entity.id
_entity.type
_entity.pdbx_description
1 polymer ?
#
loop_
_entity_poly.entity_id
_entity_poly.type
_entity_poly.pdbx_seq_one_letter_code
_entity_poly.pdbx_strand_id
1 'polypeptide(L)'
;EQLFGLQKTTLRCMHQGTGNDACFGEFSYRELERSLPKKVLQKYNEASFDAAMKAAGLNNVAKCPKCQFQAELPESEMIFRCPAAGCHFESCRYCGEEPHMPL
;
A
#
# COMPACT_ATOMS: atom_id res chain seq x y z
N GLU A 1 12.50 -8.26 -19.73
CA GLU A 1 12.59 -7.24 -18.66
C GLU A 1 12.10 -7.85 -17.35
N GLN A 2 12.92 -7.84 -16.30
CA GLN A 2 12.64 -8.50 -15.02
C GLN A 2 11.56 -7.72 -14.25
N LEU A 3 10.38 -8.33 -14.08
CA LEU A 3 9.22 -7.74 -13.40
C LEU A 3 9.06 -8.24 -11.95
N PHE A 4 10.17 -8.42 -11.24
CA PHE A 4 10.15 -8.71 -9.80
C PHE A 4 10.71 -7.50 -9.07
N GLY A 5 9.83 -6.71 -8.44
CA GLY A 5 10.24 -5.55 -7.62
C GLY A 5 9.43 -4.28 -7.82
N LEU A 6 8.63 -4.20 -8.88
CA LEU A 6 7.62 -3.14 -9.01
C LEU A 6 6.34 -3.70 -8.40
N GLN A 7 5.79 -3.02 -7.39
CA GLN A 7 4.50 -3.30 -6.77
C GLN A 7 3.35 -3.05 -7.77
N LYS A 8 3.42 -3.66 -8.96
CA LYS A 8 2.45 -3.54 -10.03
C LYS A 8 1.23 -4.33 -9.59
N THR A 9 0.21 -3.60 -9.22
CA THR A 9 -1.10 -4.10 -8.82
C THR A 9 -2.02 -4.27 -10.02
N THR A 10 -1.40 -4.48 -11.18
CA THR A 10 -2.07 -4.70 -12.45
C THR A 10 -1.45 -5.93 -13.07
N LEU A 11 -2.19 -7.05 -12.98
CA LEU A 11 -1.78 -8.31 -13.58
C LEU A 11 -2.14 -8.27 -15.06
N ARG A 12 -1.13 -8.47 -15.90
CA ARG A 12 -1.28 -8.51 -17.35
C ARG A 12 -1.16 -9.94 -17.85
N CYS A 13 -1.70 -10.17 -19.04
CA CYS A 13 -1.53 -11.42 -19.75
C CYS A 13 -0.03 -11.76 -19.86
N MET A 14 0.33 -12.99 -19.47
CA MET A 14 1.71 -13.48 -19.51
C MET A 14 2.11 -14.00 -20.90
N HIS A 15 1.29 -13.77 -21.93
CA HIS A 15 1.58 -14.26 -23.28
C HIS A 15 2.76 -13.48 -23.89
N GLN A 16 3.91 -14.15 -24.00
CA GLN A 16 5.15 -13.59 -24.53
C GLN A 16 5.21 -13.65 -26.07
N GLY A 17 4.19 -13.12 -26.75
CA GLY A 17 4.22 -12.96 -28.21
C GLY A 17 5.23 -11.87 -28.61
N THR A 18 6.05 -12.09 -29.64
CA THR A 18 6.98 -11.07 -30.17
C THR A 18 6.32 -10.31 -31.31
N GLY A 19 5.89 -9.07 -31.06
CA GLY A 19 5.29 -8.18 -32.07
C GLY A 19 3.79 -7.96 -31.88
N ASN A 20 2.99 -8.03 -32.95
CA ASN A 20 1.54 -7.77 -32.93
C ASN A 20 0.71 -8.85 -32.19
N ASP A 21 1.31 -9.97 -31.80
CA ASP A 21 0.69 -11.04 -31.00
C ASP A 21 0.89 -10.84 -29.48
N ALA A 22 1.56 -9.77 -29.06
CA ALA A 22 1.70 -9.45 -27.64
C ALA A 22 0.34 -9.03 -27.04
N CYS A 23 -0.16 -9.83 -26.11
CA CYS A 23 -1.39 -9.50 -25.39
C CYS A 23 -1.07 -8.57 -24.22
N PHE A 24 -1.52 -7.32 -24.30
CA PHE A 24 -1.43 -6.33 -23.21
C PHE A 24 -2.67 -6.32 -22.32
N GLY A 25 -3.55 -7.33 -22.44
CA GLY A 25 -4.78 -7.43 -21.66
C GLY A 25 -4.50 -7.45 -20.16
N GLU A 26 -5.30 -6.69 -19.42
CA GLU A 26 -5.26 -6.61 -17.96
C GLU A 26 -6.39 -7.44 -17.37
N PHE A 27 -6.10 -8.18 -16.30
CA PHE A 27 -7.10 -9.00 -15.62
C PHE A 27 -7.98 -8.13 -14.73
N SER A 28 -9.29 -8.28 -14.87
CA SER A 28 -10.27 -7.68 -13.97
C SER A 28 -10.25 -8.34 -12.60
N TYR A 29 -10.68 -7.61 -11.57
CA TYR A 29 -10.74 -8.13 -10.19
C TYR A 29 -11.51 -9.46 -10.09
N ARG A 30 -12.58 -9.60 -10.88
CA ARG A 30 -13.42 -10.80 -10.89
C ARG A 30 -12.71 -12.03 -11.47
N GLU A 31 -11.78 -11.83 -12.40
CA GLU A 31 -10.95 -12.92 -12.96
C GLU A 31 -9.85 -13.30 -11.97
N LEU A 32 -9.29 -12.33 -11.25
CA LEU A 32 -8.32 -12.56 -10.18
C LEU A 32 -8.93 -13.32 -9.01
N GLU A 33 -10.14 -12.96 -8.59
CA GLU A 33 -10.86 -13.65 -7.52
C GLU A 33 -11.16 -15.12 -7.86
N ARG A 34 -11.43 -15.41 -9.13
CA ARG A 34 -11.71 -16.78 -9.59
C ARG A 34 -10.43 -17.62 -9.79
N SER A 35 -9.32 -16.98 -10.13
CA SER A 35 -8.07 -17.66 -10.48
C SER A 35 -7.08 -17.77 -9.32
N LEU A 36 -7.06 -16.79 -8.41
CA LEU A 36 -6.14 -16.75 -7.30
C LEU A 36 -6.76 -17.41 -6.05
N PRO A 37 -5.98 -18.21 -5.31
CA PRO A 37 -6.42 -18.71 -4.01
C PRO A 37 -6.57 -17.54 -3.02
N LYS A 38 -7.55 -17.65 -2.11
CA LYS A 38 -7.96 -16.59 -1.17
C LYS A 38 -6.79 -15.90 -0.44
N LYS A 39 -5.78 -16.67 0.00
CA LYS A 39 -4.59 -16.13 0.69
C LYS A 39 -3.75 -15.21 -0.19
N VAL A 40 -3.64 -15.53 -1.48
CA VAL A 40 -2.88 -14.73 -2.45
C VAL A 40 -3.69 -13.51 -2.88
N LEU A 41 -5.00 -13.66 -3.07
CA LEU A 41 -5.91 -12.56 -3.38
C LEU A 41 -5.91 -11.50 -2.26
N GLN A 42 -5.88 -11.92 -0.99
CA GLN A 42 -5.80 -10.99 0.13
C GLN A 42 -4.52 -10.16 0.09
N LYS A 43 -3.36 -10.79 -0.11
CA LYS A 43 -2.07 -10.09 -0.24
C LYS A 43 -2.04 -9.16 -1.46
N TYR A 44 -2.66 -9.57 -2.55
CA TYR A 44 -2.79 -8.74 -3.75
C TYR A 44 -3.62 -7.49 -3.47
N ASN A 45 -4.73 -7.62 -2.74
CA ASN A 45 -5.56 -6.50 -2.33
C ASN A 45 -4.81 -5.55 -1.39
N GLU A 46 -4.07 -6.07 -0.42
CA GLU A 46 -3.23 -5.27 0.48
C GLU A 46 -2.20 -4.45 -0.32
N ALA A 47 -1.51 -5.08 -1.27
CA ALA A 47 -0.56 -4.40 -2.15
C ALA A 47 -1.24 -3.38 -3.08
N SER A 48 -2.45 -3.69 -3.58
CA SER A 48 -3.26 -2.80 -4.43
C SER A 48 -3.69 -1.56 -3.69
N PHE A 49 -4.12 -1.73 -2.45
CA PHE A 49 -4.49 -0.63 -1.57
C PHE A 49 -3.27 0.24 -1.24
N ASP A 50 -2.13 -0.36 -0.87
CA ASP A 50 -0.88 0.36 -0.62
C ASP A 50 -0.41 1.17 -1.83
N ALA A 51 -0.46 0.58 -3.03
CA ALA A 51 -0.12 1.28 -4.27
C ALA A 51 -1.11 2.40 -4.60
N ALA A 52 -2.41 2.20 -4.37
CA ALA A 52 -3.42 3.23 -4.57
C ALA A 52 -3.25 4.41 -3.60
N MET A 53 -2.92 4.14 -2.33
CA MET A 53 -2.59 5.19 -1.35
C MET A 53 -1.37 6.01 -1.81
N LYS A 54 -0.29 5.33 -2.23
CA LYS A 54 0.90 6.01 -2.78
C LYS A 54 0.58 6.83 -4.03
N ALA A 55 -0.18 6.27 -4.97
CA ALA A 55 -0.56 6.94 -6.21
C ALA A 55 -1.48 8.15 -5.98
N ALA A 56 -2.32 8.11 -4.94
CA ALA A 56 -3.13 9.24 -4.50
C ALA A 56 -2.32 10.37 -3.85
N GLY A 57 -1.00 10.25 -3.75
CA GLY A 57 -0.14 11.25 -3.11
C GLY A 57 -0.20 11.23 -1.58
N LEU A 58 -0.84 10.20 -1.00
CA LEU A 58 -0.84 9.93 0.44
C LEU A 58 0.50 9.30 0.86
N ASN A 59 1.61 9.96 0.52
CA ASN A 59 2.95 9.53 0.91
C ASN A 59 3.22 9.75 2.41
N ASN A 60 2.37 10.57 3.03
CA ASN A 60 2.55 11.05 4.39
C ASN A 60 1.56 10.44 5.39
N VAL A 61 1.16 9.18 5.18
CA VAL A 61 0.26 8.46 6.07
C VAL A 61 1.06 7.87 7.24
N ALA A 62 0.75 8.35 8.44
CA ALA A 62 1.28 7.81 9.67
C ALA A 62 0.31 6.76 10.24
N LYS A 63 0.85 5.64 10.71
CA LYS A 63 0.09 4.55 11.32
C LYS A 63 0.28 4.55 12.83
N CYS A 64 -0.81 4.56 13.58
CA CYS A 64 -0.77 4.43 15.03
C CYS A 64 -0.30 3.01 15.43
N PRO A 65 0.72 2.86 16.29
CA PRO A 65 1.18 1.55 16.77
C PRO A 65 0.16 0.85 17.69
N LYS A 66 -0.69 1.62 18.37
CA LYS A 66 -1.64 1.11 19.38
C LYS A 66 -2.94 0.59 18.78
N CYS A 67 -3.55 1.37 17.91
CA CYS A 67 -4.88 1.07 17.34
C CYS A 67 -4.85 0.80 15.83
N GLN A 68 -3.68 0.83 15.20
CA GLN A 68 -3.49 0.64 13.75
C GLN A 68 -4.22 1.66 12.87
N PHE A 69 -4.74 2.75 13.46
CA PHE A 69 -5.37 3.84 12.74
C PHE A 69 -4.36 4.51 11.80
N GLN A 70 -4.78 4.76 10.57
CA GLN A 70 -3.96 5.42 9.55
C GLN A 70 -4.55 6.80 9.28
N ALA A 71 -3.72 7.83 9.38
CA ALA A 71 -4.12 9.18 9.04
C ALA A 71 -3.01 9.87 8.24
N GLU A 72 -3.40 10.70 7.30
CA GLU A 72 -2.49 11.63 6.63
C GLU A 72 -2.04 12.72 7.61
N LEU A 73 -0.73 12.95 7.68
CA LEU A 73 -0.14 14.02 8.46
C LEU A 73 0.70 14.91 7.53
N PRO A 74 0.66 16.24 7.65
CA PRO A 74 1.57 17.09 6.89
C PRO A 74 3.04 16.73 7.19
N GLU A 75 3.91 16.94 6.20
CA GLU A 75 5.36 16.66 6.29
C GLU A 75 6.08 17.51 7.36
N SER A 76 5.50 18.65 7.75
CA SER A 76 5.98 19.49 8.84
C SER A 76 5.80 18.85 10.23
N GLU A 77 4.92 17.85 10.35
CA GLU A 77 4.61 17.20 11.63
C GLU A 77 5.39 15.89 11.76
N MET A 78 6.38 15.90 12.67
CA MET A 78 7.18 14.72 13.01
C MET A 78 6.49 13.82 14.06
N ILE A 79 5.51 14.34 14.79
CA ILE A 79 4.79 13.64 15.84
C ILE A 79 3.38 13.33 15.35
N PHE A 80 3.07 12.04 15.24
CA PHE A 80 1.73 11.57 14.95
C PHE A 80 0.87 11.57 16.22
N ARG A 81 -0.20 12.37 16.21
CA ARG A 81 -1.24 12.35 17.25
C ARG A 81 -2.43 11.54 16.77
N CYS A 82 -2.72 10.44 17.44
CA CYS A 82 -3.86 9.61 17.03
C CYS A 82 -5.20 10.32 17.29
N PRO A 83 -6.04 10.55 16.25
CA PRO A 83 -7.34 11.20 16.42
C PRO A 83 -8.44 10.24 16.91
N ALA A 84 -8.14 8.94 17.05
CA ALA A 84 -9.12 7.95 17.50
C ALA A 84 -9.55 8.23 18.95
N ALA A 85 -10.86 8.34 19.16
CA ALA A 85 -11.45 8.55 20.48
C ALA A 85 -11.01 7.44 21.45
N GLY A 86 -10.21 7.81 22.46
CA GLY A 86 -9.71 6.90 23.48
C GLY A 86 -8.29 6.34 23.26
N CYS A 87 -7.65 6.58 22.12
CA CYS A 87 -6.22 6.26 21.94
C CYS A 87 -5.34 7.44 22.34
N HIS A 88 -5.55 8.60 21.70
CA HIS A 88 -4.79 9.86 21.88
C HIS A 88 -3.26 9.70 21.98
N PHE A 89 -2.72 8.59 21.49
CA PHE A 89 -1.30 8.28 21.60
C PHE A 89 -0.51 9.16 20.65
N GLU A 90 0.56 9.76 21.18
CA GLU A 90 1.52 10.55 20.44
C GLU A 90 2.74 9.67 20.15
N SER A 91 3.10 9.50 18.88
CA SER A 91 4.25 8.70 18.49
C SER A 91 5.06 9.39 17.40
N CYS A 92 6.38 9.16 17.39
CA CYS A 92 7.23 9.55 16.28
C CYS A 92 6.71 8.88 15.00
N ARG A 93 6.54 9.69 13.96
CA ARG A 93 5.97 9.26 12.69
C ARG A 93 6.82 8.21 11.95
N TYR A 94 8.12 8.17 12.18
CA TYR A 94 9.06 7.31 11.46
C TYR A 94 9.29 5.96 12.14
N CYS A 95 9.47 5.95 13.46
CA CYS A 95 9.74 4.72 14.21
C CYS A 95 8.51 4.18 14.96
N GLY A 96 7.45 4.99 15.15
CA GLY A 96 6.29 4.61 15.93
C GLY A 96 6.54 4.56 17.45
N GLU A 97 7.68 5.07 17.92
CA GLU A 97 8.04 5.14 19.35
C GLU A 97 7.55 6.43 20.00
N GLU A 98 7.79 6.60 21.29
CA GLU A 98 7.48 7.84 22.03
C GLU A 98 8.16 9.07 21.38
N PRO A 99 7.54 10.26 21.43
CA PRO A 99 8.08 11.45 20.77
C PRO A 99 9.48 11.77 21.30
N HIS A 100 10.47 11.70 20.40
CA HIS A 100 11.87 11.96 20.70
C HIS A 100 12.42 13.05 19.77
N MET A 101 13.51 13.70 20.16
CA MET A 101 14.23 14.60 19.26
C MET A 101 14.89 13.79 18.14
N PRO A 102 14.94 14.31 16.89
CA PRO A 102 15.66 13.66 15.80
C PRO A 102 17.15 13.57 16.17
N LEU A 103 17.73 12.37 16.06
CA LEU A 103 19.17 12.12 16.17
C LEU A 103 19.90 12.54 14.88
#